data_AF-A0AAU8DJF6-F1
#
_entry.id   AF-A0AAU8DJF6-F1
#
_cell.length_a   1.000
_cell.length_b   1.000
_cell.length_c   1.000
_cell.angle_alpha   90.00
_cell.angle_beta   90.00
_cell.angle_gamma   90.00
#
_symmetry.space_group_name_H-M   'P 1'
#
loop_
_entity.id
_entity.type
_entity.pdbx_description
1 polymer ?
#
loop_
_entity_poly.entity_id
_entity_poly.type
_entity_poly.pdbx_seq_one_letter_code
_entity_poly.pdbx_strand_id
1 'polypeptide(L)'
;MPRPVNMKWTTTRSFDSVRGWVSTSLADVLRRSGYRSTSDTPTELVLTHPASSRWSVLPFSLVAFLLAPEREYQVVFRFGRLPDGRTEMLTIGDLPNRVITVLEGLPNT
;
A
#
# COMPACT_ATOMS: atom_id res chain seq x y z
N MET A 1 -16.16 -0.22 -1.56
CA MET A 1 -15.47 -0.51 -0.30
C MET A 1 -14.10 -1.05 -0.65
N PRO A 2 -13.01 -0.48 -0.08
CA PRO A 2 -11.71 -1.13 -0.16
C PRO A 2 -11.79 -2.51 0.50
N ARG A 3 -11.01 -3.46 -0.02
CA ARG A 3 -10.96 -4.82 0.50
C ARG A 3 -9.60 -5.00 1.18
N PRO A 4 -9.55 -5.64 2.36
CA PRO A 4 -8.29 -6.03 2.94
C PRO A 4 -7.64 -7.08 2.03
N VAL A 5 -6.45 -6.76 1.55
CA VAL A 5 -5.63 -7.64 0.72
C VAL A 5 -4.47 -8.15 1.54
N ASN A 6 -4.19 -9.44 1.41
CA ASN A 6 -2.93 -10.06 1.82
C ASN A 6 -2.43 -10.90 0.63
N MET A 7 -1.64 -10.28 -0.23
CA MET A 7 -1.14 -10.90 -1.46
C MET A 7 0.37 -10.99 -1.41
N LYS A 8 0.88 -12.21 -1.60
CA LYS A 8 2.30 -12.48 -1.80
C LYS A 8 2.55 -12.75 -3.28
N TRP A 9 3.53 -12.06 -3.83
CA TRP A 9 3.99 -12.22 -5.20
C TRP A 9 5.49 -12.56 -5.20
N THR A 10 5.91 -13.43 -6.13
CA THR A 10 7.30 -13.81 -6.31
C THR A 10 7.70 -13.68 -7.78
N THR A 11 8.94 -13.28 -8.03
CA THR A 11 9.47 -13.10 -9.39
C THR A 11 10.96 -13.34 -9.48
N THR A 12 11.42 -13.64 -10.69
CA THR A 12 12.85 -13.69 -11.05
C THR A 12 13.44 -12.31 -11.35
N ARG A 13 12.61 -11.25 -11.45
CA ARG A 13 13.10 -9.88 -11.65
C ARG A 13 13.92 -9.40 -10.45
N SER A 14 14.90 -8.53 -10.71
CA SER A 14 15.74 -7.98 -9.66
C SER A 14 14.94 -7.13 -8.68
N PHE A 15 15.39 -7.12 -7.42
CA PHE A 15 14.78 -6.36 -6.33
C PHE A 15 14.56 -4.89 -6.70
N ASP A 16 15.58 -4.23 -7.25
CA ASP A 16 15.52 -2.81 -7.62
C ASP A 16 14.52 -2.55 -8.74
N SER A 17 14.39 -3.49 -9.69
CA SER A 17 13.39 -3.39 -10.77
C SER A 17 11.96 -3.48 -10.22
N VAL A 18 11.72 -4.42 -9.31
CA VAL A 18 10.40 -4.59 -8.67
C VAL A 18 10.08 -3.36 -7.82
N ARG A 19 11.01 -2.94 -6.95
CA ARG A 19 10.85 -1.77 -6.09
C ARG A 19 10.61 -0.50 -6.89
N GLY A 20 11.39 -0.28 -7.96
CA GLY A 20 11.25 0.85 -8.87
C GLY A 20 9.91 0.85 -9.57
N TRP A 21 9.46 -0.30 -10.08
CA TRP A 21 8.13 -0.45 -10.68
C TRP A 21 7.01 -0.14 -9.69
N VAL A 22 7.07 -0.63 -8.45
CA VAL A 22 6.06 -0.30 -7.42
C VAL A 22 6.05 1.19 -7.10
N SER A 23 7.23 1.80 -6.90
CA SER A 23 7.35 3.23 -6.61
C SER A 23 6.83 4.15 -7.72
N THR A 24 6.95 3.72 -8.97
CA THR A 24 6.60 4.55 -10.14
C THR A 24 5.20 4.26 -10.64
N SER A 25 4.78 3.00 -10.68
CA SER A 25 3.49 2.61 -11.26
C SER A 25 2.41 2.51 -10.19
N LEU A 26 2.60 1.65 -9.19
CA LEU A 26 1.57 1.40 -8.17
C LEU A 26 1.42 2.60 -7.23
N ALA A 27 2.52 3.17 -6.77
CA ALA A 27 2.47 4.32 -5.87
C ALA A 27 1.88 5.55 -6.56
N ASP A 28 2.11 5.77 -7.86
CA ASP A 28 1.48 6.88 -8.58
C ASP A 28 -0.03 6.69 -8.75
N VAL A 29 -0.48 5.46 -9.03
CA VAL A 29 -1.92 5.15 -9.07
C VAL A 29 -2.55 5.39 -7.70
N LEU A 30 -1.89 4.94 -6.62
CA LEU A 30 -2.35 5.15 -5.25
C LEU A 30 -2.35 6.63 -4.85
N ARG A 31 -1.33 7.39 -5.25
CA ARG A 31 -1.26 8.85 -5.05
C ARG A 31 -2.42 9.56 -5.74
N ARG A 32 -2.74 9.17 -6.97
CA ARG A 32 -3.90 9.70 -7.72
C ARG A 32 -5.22 9.33 -7.07
N SER A 33 -5.30 8.18 -6.41
CA SER A 33 -6.47 7.78 -5.62
C SER A 33 -6.51 8.37 -4.21
N GLY A 34 -5.60 9.28 -3.85
CA GLY A 34 -5.61 10.02 -2.58
C GLY A 34 -4.65 9.50 -1.52
N TYR A 35 -3.95 8.39 -1.74
CA TYR A 35 -2.96 7.89 -0.78
C TYR A 35 -1.73 8.80 -0.73
N ARG A 36 -1.07 8.83 0.42
CA ARG A 36 0.14 9.58 0.69
C ARG A 36 1.20 8.63 1.22
N SER A 37 2.45 8.83 0.81
CA SER A 37 3.58 8.03 1.29
C SER A 37 3.86 8.43 2.73
N THR A 38 3.78 7.49 3.66
CA THR A 38 4.08 7.71 5.08
C THR A 38 5.44 7.15 5.46
N SER A 39 5.85 6.05 4.82
CA SER A 39 7.20 5.49 4.96
C SER A 39 7.69 5.02 3.60
N ASP A 40 8.92 5.35 3.26
CA ASP A 40 9.60 4.91 2.04
C ASP A 40 10.99 4.43 2.41
N THR A 41 11.13 3.12 2.57
CA THR A 41 12.39 2.44 2.81
C THR A 41 12.72 1.51 1.64
N PRO A 42 13.97 1.04 1.53
CA PRO A 42 14.35 0.12 0.47
C PRO A 42 13.51 -1.17 0.46
N THR A 43 13.14 -1.67 1.64
CA THR A 43 12.43 -2.95 1.82
C THR A 43 10.93 -2.80 2.13
N GLU A 44 10.46 -1.58 2.36
CA GLU A 44 9.07 -1.34 2.75
C GLU A 44 8.59 0.03 2.28
N LEU A 45 7.45 0.05 1.58
CA LEU A 45 6.75 1.25 1.16
C LEU A 45 5.36 1.24 1.79
N VAL A 46 5.06 2.27 2.57
CA VAL A 46 3.80 2.44 3.28
C VAL A 46 3.06 3.64 2.73
N LEU A 47 1.83 3.41 2.27
CA LEU A 47 0.94 4.40 1.70
C LEU A 47 -0.35 4.44 2.53
N THR A 48 -0.74 5.63 2.97
CA THR A 48 -1.92 5.82 3.82
C THR A 48 -2.85 6.80 3.14
N HIS A 49 -4.15 6.48 3.05
CA HIS A 49 -5.15 7.39 2.53
C HIS A 49 -5.71 8.21 3.69
N PRO A 50 -5.53 9.54 3.70
CA PRO A 50 -6.19 10.39 4.69
C PRO A 50 -7.69 10.27 4.45
N ALA A 51 -8.43 9.71 5.42
CA ALA A 51 -9.88 9.68 5.37
C ALA A 51 -10.35 11.12 5.10
N SER A 52 -11.01 11.32 3.96
CA SER A 52 -11.48 12.63 3.55
C SER A 52 -12.57 13.06 4.54
N SER A 53 -12.18 13.79 5.59
CA SER A 53 -13.09 14.54 6.43
C SER A 53 -13.65 15.70 5.59
N ARG A 54 -14.60 15.35 4.73
CA ARG A 54 -15.45 16.31 4.01
C ARG A 54 -16.53 16.73 4.98
N TRP A 55 -16.27 17.87 5.65
CA TRP A 55 -17.25 18.72 6.33
C TRP A 55 -17.91 18.16 7.61
N SER A 56 -17.28 18.44 8.75
CA SER A 56 -18.01 18.98 9.90
C SER A 56 -17.06 19.80 10.76
N VAL A 57 -17.33 21.10 10.78
CA VAL A 57 -16.95 22.03 11.85
C VAL A 57 -17.16 21.37 13.21
N LEU A 58 -16.22 21.53 14.14
CA LEU A 58 -16.39 21.89 15.56
C LEU A 58 -15.13 21.53 16.38
N PRO A 59 -14.77 22.31 17.42
CA PRO A 59 -13.55 22.15 18.22
C PRO A 59 -13.67 21.01 19.26
N PHE A 60 -14.22 19.86 18.88
CA PHE A 60 -14.27 18.65 19.69
C PHE A 60 -13.40 17.61 18.98
N SER A 61 -12.41 16.96 19.58
CA SER A 61 -11.94 16.91 20.95
C SER A 61 -10.63 16.12 20.86
N LEU A 62 -9.61 16.44 21.65
CA LEU A 62 -8.37 15.65 21.77
C LEU A 62 -8.67 14.14 22.02
N VAL A 63 -9.85 13.86 22.57
CA VAL A 63 -10.43 12.54 22.83
C VAL A 63 -10.87 11.82 21.55
N ALA A 64 -11.38 12.52 20.54
CA ALA A 64 -11.75 11.91 19.25
C ALA A 64 -10.51 11.50 18.42
N PHE A 65 -9.40 12.23 18.58
CA PHE A 65 -8.10 11.85 18.02
C PHE A 65 -7.52 10.61 18.72
N LEU A 66 -7.75 10.45 20.03
CA LEU A 66 -7.28 9.30 20.82
C LEU A 66 -8.18 8.05 20.72
N LEU A 67 -9.47 8.21 20.38
CA LEU A 67 -10.44 7.11 20.22
C LEU A 67 -10.75 6.77 18.76
N ALA A 68 -10.19 7.47 17.77
CA ALA A 68 -10.34 7.08 16.39
C ALA A 68 -9.71 5.69 16.19
N PRO A 69 -10.46 4.66 15.80
CA PRO A 69 -9.85 3.40 15.41
C PRO A 69 -9.04 3.68 14.13
N GLU A 70 -7.72 3.86 14.26
CA GLU A 70 -6.77 3.99 13.15
C GLU A 70 -6.69 2.67 12.37
N ARG A 71 -7.78 2.30 11.72
CA ARG A 71 -7.88 1.08 10.94
C ARG A 71 -8.57 1.32 9.61
N GLU A 72 -8.34 2.45 8.96
CA GLU A 72 -8.92 2.62 7.64
C GLU A 72 -7.91 3.22 6.67
N TYR A 73 -7.60 2.43 5.64
CA TYR A 73 -6.90 2.83 4.41
C TYR A 73 -5.37 2.93 4.43
N GLN A 74 -4.67 2.02 5.10
CA GLN A 74 -3.22 1.83 4.93
C GLN A 74 -2.93 0.68 3.96
N VAL A 75 -1.92 0.84 3.11
CA VAL A 75 -1.34 -0.20 2.26
C VAL A 75 0.16 -0.26 2.50
N VAL A 76 0.66 -1.47 2.74
CA VAL A 76 2.07 -1.77 2.96
C VAL A 76 2.54 -2.69 1.85
N PHE A 77 3.58 -2.26 1.14
CA PHE A 77 4.34 -3.08 0.20
C PHE A 77 5.68 -3.42 0.83
N ARG A 78 5.90 -4.69 1.16
CA ARG A 78 7.20 -5.19 1.63
C ARG A 78 7.90 -5.92 0.50
N PHE A 79 9.22 -5.75 0.44
CA PHE A 79 10.08 -6.36 -0.56
C PHE A 79 11.13 -7.20 0.15
N GLY A 80 11.33 -8.41 -0.36
CA GLY A 80 12.33 -9.33 0.16
C GLY A 80 13.06 -10.04 -0.97
N ARG A 81 14.21 -10.64 -0.63
CA ARG A 81 14.89 -11.62 -1.49
C ARG A 81 14.77 -12.97 -0.82
N LEU A 82 14.27 -13.94 -1.57
CA LEU A 82 14.18 -15.33 -1.13
C LEU A 82 15.56 -16.01 -1.20
N PRO A 83 15.78 -17.10 -0.44
CA PRO A 83 17.04 -17.86 -0.47
C PRO A 83 17.38 -18.46 -1.84
N ASP A 84 16.38 -18.63 -2.70
CA ASP A 84 16.52 -19.13 -4.08
C ASP A 84 16.86 -18.04 -5.11
N GLY A 85 17.09 -16.80 -4.66
CA GLY A 85 17.45 -15.67 -5.51
C GLY A 85 16.26 -14.93 -6.13
N ARG A 86 15.01 -15.38 -5.89
CA ARG A 86 13.81 -14.66 -6.35
C ARG A 86 13.52 -13.44 -5.48
N THR A 87 12.88 -12.43 -6.07
CA THR A 87 12.36 -11.29 -5.34
C THR A 87 10.93 -11.60 -4.90
N GLU A 88 10.63 -11.37 -3.63
CA GLU A 88 9.26 -11.40 -3.12
C GLU A 88 8.74 -9.99 -2.87
N MET A 89 7.44 -9.82 -3.11
CA MET A 89 6.68 -8.64 -2.74
C MET A 89 5.46 -9.08 -1.94
N LEU A 90 5.27 -8.53 -0.76
CA LEU A 90 4.10 -8.75 0.08
C LEU A 90 3.30 -7.47 0.14
N THR A 91 2.02 -7.56 -0.19
CA THR A 91 1.09 -6.43 -0.18
C THR A 91 0.02 -6.67 0.87
N ILE A 92 -0.05 -5.78 1.86
CA ILE A 92 -0.98 -5.87 2.99
C ILE A 92 -1.77 -4.57 3.08
N GLY A 93 -3.09 -4.68 3.24
CA GLY A 93 -3.95 -3.57 3.61
C GLY A 93 -5.05 -3.27 2.60
N ASP A 94 -5.58 -2.05 2.64
CA ASP A 94 -6.79 -1.67 1.93
C ASP A 94 -6.46 -1.01 0.58
N LEU A 95 -6.60 -1.79 -0.49
CA LEU A 95 -6.34 -1.34 -1.85
C LEU A 95 -7.62 -0.94 -2.60
N PRO A 96 -7.55 0.06 -3.49
CA PRO A 96 -8.61 0.31 -4.44
C PRO A 96 -8.77 -0.90 -5.38
N ASN A 97 -10.01 -1.29 -5.71
CA ASN A 97 -10.29 -2.45 -6.59
C ASN A 97 -9.48 -2.45 -7.90
N ARG A 98 -9.21 -1.27 -8.50
CA ARG A 98 -8.39 -1.16 -9.72
C ARG A 98 -6.94 -1.61 -9.50
N VAL A 99 -6.37 -1.35 -8.33
CA VAL A 99 -5.01 -1.76 -7.98
C VAL A 99 -4.96 -3.24 -7.63
N ILE A 100 -6.02 -3.76 -7.00
CA ILE A 100 -6.20 -5.20 -6.77
C ILE A 100 -6.13 -5.95 -8.10
N THR A 101 -6.87 -5.52 -9.13
CA THR A 101 -6.82 -6.15 -10.45
C THR A 101 -5.43 -6.12 -11.09
N VAL A 102 -4.66 -5.04 -10.89
CA VAL A 102 -3.27 -4.95 -11.38
C VAL A 102 -2.37 -5.96 -10.66
N LEU A 103 -2.55 -6.13 -9.34
CA LEU A 103 -1.80 -7.09 -8.54
C LEU A 103 -2.19 -8.54 -8.84
N GLU A 104 -3.49 -8.82 -9.05
CA GLU A 104 -4.01 -10.13 -9.45
C GLU A 104 -3.54 -10.55 -10.85
N GLY A 105 -3.31 -9.58 -11.74
CA GLY A 105 -2.77 -9.80 -13.08
C GLY A 105 -1.26 -10.01 -13.13
N LEU A 106 -0.54 -9.89 -12.00
CA LEU A 106 0.90 -10.12 -12.00
C LEU A 106 1.19 -11.62 -12.15
N PRO A 107 2.09 -12.00 -13.07
CA PRO A 107 2.47 -13.39 -13.24
C PRO A 107 3.18 -13.88 -11.97
N ASN A 108 2.57 -14.82 -11.25
CA ASN A 108 3.27 -15.60 -10.23
C ASN A 108 4.18 -16.60 -10.97
N THR A 109 5.46 -16.29 -11.07
CA THR A 109 6.49 -17.14 -11.71
C THR A 109 7.63 -17.40 -10.75
#